data_AF-A0A955JLS1-F1
#
_entry.id   AF-A0A955JLS1-F1
#
_cell.length_a   1.000
_cell.length_b   1.000
_cell.length_c   1.000
_cell.angle_alpha   90.00
_cell.angle_beta   90.00
_cell.angle_gamma   90.00
#
_symmetry.space_group_name_H-M   'P 1'
#
loop_
_entity.id
_entity.type
_entity.pdbx_description
1 polymer ?
#
loop_
_entity_poly.entity_id
_entity_poly.type
_entity_poly.pdbx_seq_one_letter_code
_entity_poly.pdbx_strand_id
1 'polypeptide(L)'
;MKTEIPFRNHNLDDDLRFASTGVVEQEARLSVVRRILLEDPSIDSQEIERKLGLSREDLLQIYSQLQKDPEYQAVSRSHYYSRRIMFLVAKAIVNDFASDPVYVEKLLSGQAVSSRVVELHATKGTCNYQCEMCLWSDKHDMTYKTQKMEGNGLMHLEDWKRVLTDIKAMGTKVVVFSGGGEVLLNADFFDILNHAHEIGLRTQLYTSGYNLKNLKPEQW
;
A
#
# COMPACT_ATOMS: atom_id res chain seq x y z
N MET A 1 -7.10 34.49 -26.48
CA MET A 1 -8.30 33.63 -26.61
C MET A 1 -8.18 32.54 -25.55
N LYS A 2 -8.82 32.74 -24.39
CA LYS A 2 -8.78 31.79 -23.27
C LYS A 2 -9.92 30.78 -23.47
N THR A 3 -9.58 29.56 -23.84
CA THR A 3 -10.54 28.44 -23.81
C THR A 3 -10.59 27.90 -22.39
N GLU A 4 -11.61 28.30 -21.64
CA GLU A 4 -11.99 27.65 -20.39
C GLU A 4 -12.57 26.27 -20.75
N ILE A 5 -11.92 25.22 -20.26
CA ILE A 5 -12.45 23.86 -20.31
C ILE A 5 -13.31 23.70 -19.05
N PRO A 6 -14.64 23.51 -19.16
CA PRO A 6 -15.47 23.33 -17.98
C PRO A 6 -15.22 21.93 -17.41
N PHE A 7 -14.64 21.88 -16.21
CA PHE A 7 -14.73 20.68 -15.37
C PHE A 7 -16.19 20.53 -14.93
N ARG A 8 -16.94 19.67 -15.63
CA ARG A 8 -18.23 19.19 -15.13
C ARG A 8 -17.95 18.36 -13.88
N ASN A 9 -18.45 18.80 -12.73
CA ASN A 9 -18.70 17.90 -11.60
C ASN A 9 -19.78 16.91 -12.06
N HIS A 10 -19.37 15.76 -12.57
CA HIS A 10 -20.29 14.68 -12.91
C HIS A 10 -20.56 13.91 -11.62
N ASN A 11 -21.83 13.88 -11.22
CA ASN A 11 -22.26 13.27 -9.97
C ASN A 11 -22.28 11.75 -10.15
N LEU A 12 -21.60 11.00 -9.27
CA LEU A 12 -21.51 9.54 -9.31
C LEU A 12 -22.88 8.84 -9.30
N ASP A 13 -23.89 9.52 -8.76
CA ASP A 13 -25.27 9.01 -8.65
C ASP A 13 -26.03 8.96 -9.99
N ASP A 14 -25.61 9.72 -10.99
CA ASP A 14 -26.30 9.78 -12.29
C ASP A 14 -25.94 8.58 -13.20
N ASP A 15 -24.72 8.03 -13.04
CA ASP A 15 -24.23 6.86 -13.80
C ASP A 15 -24.97 5.55 -13.41
N LEU A 16 -25.59 5.51 -12.22
CA LEU A 16 -26.25 4.31 -11.67
C LEU A 16 -27.71 4.11 -12.12
N ARG A 17 -28.30 5.06 -12.87
CA ARG A 17 -29.76 5.07 -13.14
C ARG A 17 -30.21 4.40 -14.43
N PHE A 18 -29.31 3.88 -15.26
CA PHE A 18 -29.68 3.24 -16.53
C PHE A 18 -28.93 1.94 -16.77
N ALA A 19 -29.48 0.81 -16.29
CA ALA A 19 -29.08 -0.52 -16.77
C ALA A 19 -30.20 -1.55 -16.55
N SER A 20 -31.07 -1.71 -17.56
CA SER A 20 -31.98 -2.87 -17.66
C SER A 20 -31.38 -3.86 -18.65
N THR A 21 -30.43 -4.68 -18.18
CA THR A 21 -29.92 -5.98 -18.69
C THR A 21 -28.60 -6.27 -17.95
N GLY A 22 -28.39 -7.50 -17.49
CA GLY A 22 -27.23 -7.84 -16.62
C GLY A 22 -25.84 -7.55 -17.23
N VAL A 23 -25.73 -7.49 -18.56
CA VAL A 23 -24.48 -7.12 -19.26
C VAL A 23 -24.20 -5.61 -19.18
N VAL A 24 -25.24 -4.77 -19.28
CA VAL A 24 -25.10 -3.30 -19.19
C VAL A 24 -24.72 -2.90 -17.76
N GLU A 25 -25.26 -3.61 -16.77
CA GLU A 25 -24.92 -3.38 -15.36
C GLU A 25 -23.47 -3.76 -15.04
N GLN A 26 -22.96 -4.85 -15.61
CA GLN A 26 -21.58 -5.29 -15.41
C GLN A 26 -20.56 -4.33 -16.05
N GLU A 27 -20.82 -3.87 -17.27
CA GLU A 27 -19.95 -2.90 -17.96
C GLU A 27 -19.93 -1.54 -17.22
N ALA A 28 -21.07 -1.10 -16.70
CA ALA A 28 -21.15 0.11 -15.88
C ALA A 28 -20.30 -0.03 -14.60
N ARG A 29 -20.39 -1.17 -13.90
CA ARG A 29 -19.55 -1.45 -12.71
C ARG A 29 -18.06 -1.47 -13.06
N LEU A 30 -17.67 -2.12 -14.16
CA LEU A 30 -16.29 -2.14 -14.64
C LEU A 30 -15.76 -0.72 -14.88
N SER A 31 -16.53 0.10 -15.59
CA SER A 31 -16.17 1.50 -15.90
C SER A 31 -15.99 2.35 -14.64
N VAL A 32 -16.88 2.21 -13.66
CA VAL A 32 -16.79 2.94 -12.39
C VAL A 32 -15.56 2.52 -11.58
N VAL A 33 -15.29 1.22 -11.45
CA VAL A 33 -14.09 0.72 -10.76
C VAL A 33 -12.82 1.15 -11.50
N ARG A 34 -12.81 1.10 -12.84
CA ARG A 34 -11.70 1.60 -13.67
C ARG A 34 -11.38 3.05 -13.34
N ARG A 35 -12.40 3.92 -13.31
CA ARG A 35 -12.25 5.34 -12.97
C ARG A 35 -11.68 5.51 -11.57
N ILE A 36 -12.25 4.82 -10.59
CA ILE A 36 -11.80 4.88 -9.18
C ILE A 36 -10.32 4.52 -9.07
N LEU A 37 -9.88 3.41 -9.66
CA LEU A 37 -8.49 2.96 -9.57
C LEU A 37 -7.51 3.87 -10.30
N LEU A 38 -7.93 4.45 -11.45
CA LEU A 38 -7.12 5.45 -12.15
C LEU A 38 -7.07 6.79 -11.40
N GLU A 39 -8.10 7.13 -10.64
CA GLU A 39 -8.16 8.39 -9.90
C GLU A 39 -7.38 8.31 -8.57
N ASP A 40 -7.60 7.23 -7.82
CA ASP A 40 -6.98 6.94 -6.54
C ASP A 40 -6.56 5.46 -6.48
N PRO A 41 -5.34 5.13 -6.96
CA PRO A 41 -4.85 3.75 -6.90
C PRO A 41 -4.54 3.28 -5.47
N SER A 42 -4.68 4.15 -4.46
CA SER A 42 -4.44 3.83 -3.05
C SER A 42 -5.70 3.51 -2.26
N ILE A 43 -6.88 3.59 -2.89
CA ILE A 43 -8.14 3.26 -2.27
C ILE A 43 -8.17 1.79 -1.82
N ASP A 44 -8.73 1.55 -0.65
CA ASP A 44 -8.87 0.20 -0.11
C ASP A 44 -9.96 -0.59 -0.85
N SER A 45 -9.80 -1.91 -0.98
CA SER A 45 -10.80 -2.74 -1.66
C SER A 45 -12.12 -2.81 -0.88
N GLN A 46 -12.09 -2.83 0.46
CA GLN A 46 -13.30 -2.79 1.29
C GLN A 46 -14.04 -1.45 1.12
N GLU A 47 -13.31 -0.36 0.89
CA GLU A 47 -13.90 0.94 0.59
C GLU A 47 -14.63 0.91 -0.76
N ILE A 48 -14.05 0.28 -1.78
CA ILE A 48 -14.71 0.08 -3.08
C ILE A 48 -15.96 -0.79 -2.94
N GLU A 49 -15.84 -1.94 -2.24
CA GLU A 49 -16.96 -2.84 -1.94
C GLU A 49 -18.11 -2.09 -1.29
N ARG A 50 -17.83 -1.29 -0.24
CA ARG A 50 -18.83 -0.51 0.48
C ARG A 50 -19.47 0.58 -0.39
N LYS A 51 -18.68 1.34 -1.15
CA LYS A 51 -19.18 2.44 -1.99
C LYS A 51 -20.08 1.96 -3.12
N LEU A 52 -19.77 0.80 -3.69
CA LEU A 52 -20.46 0.27 -4.87
C LEU A 52 -21.43 -0.86 -4.56
N GLY A 53 -21.54 -1.28 -3.29
CA GLY A 53 -22.36 -2.42 -2.90
C GLY A 53 -21.93 -3.73 -3.56
N LEU A 54 -20.63 -3.89 -3.83
CA LEU A 54 -20.08 -5.07 -4.50
C LEU A 54 -19.66 -6.13 -3.48
N SER A 55 -19.86 -7.40 -3.84
CA SER A 55 -19.20 -8.48 -3.11
C SER A 55 -17.70 -8.50 -3.41
N ARG A 56 -16.90 -9.06 -2.49
CA ARG A 56 -15.46 -9.27 -2.72
C ARG A 56 -15.20 -10.10 -3.99
N GLU A 57 -16.03 -11.11 -4.25
CA GLU A 57 -15.92 -11.96 -5.43
C GLU A 57 -16.12 -11.16 -6.71
N ASP A 58 -17.17 -10.32 -6.76
CA ASP A 58 -17.44 -9.45 -7.91
C ASP A 58 -16.27 -8.49 -8.16
N LEU A 59 -15.74 -7.87 -7.09
CA LEU A 59 -14.61 -6.94 -7.22
C LEU A 59 -13.35 -7.64 -7.75
N LEU A 60 -13.07 -8.87 -7.30
CA LEU A 60 -11.96 -9.68 -7.83
C LEU A 60 -12.14 -10.03 -9.31
N GLN A 61 -13.37 -10.37 -9.73
CA GLN A 61 -13.68 -10.59 -11.14
C GLN A 61 -13.44 -9.32 -11.97
N ILE A 62 -13.90 -8.16 -11.47
CA ILE A 62 -13.65 -6.86 -12.10
C ILE A 62 -12.15 -6.57 -12.21
N TYR A 63 -11.36 -6.79 -11.16
CA TYR A 63 -9.91 -6.63 -11.23
C TYR A 63 -9.28 -7.54 -12.29
N SER A 64 -9.73 -8.79 -12.40
CA SER A 64 -9.26 -9.72 -13.43
C SER A 64 -9.59 -9.25 -14.85
N GLN A 65 -10.75 -8.62 -15.04
CA GLN A 65 -11.15 -8.02 -16.31
C GLN A 65 -10.29 -6.79 -16.64
N LEU A 66 -10.10 -5.87 -15.69
CA LEU A 66 -9.27 -4.67 -15.85
C LEU A 66 -7.80 -4.98 -16.21
N GLN A 67 -7.25 -6.09 -15.72
CA GLN A 67 -5.91 -6.52 -16.11
C GLN A 67 -5.78 -6.80 -17.62
N LYS A 68 -6.88 -7.17 -18.28
CA LYS A 68 -6.93 -7.51 -19.72
C LYS A 68 -7.51 -6.39 -20.57
N ASP A 69 -8.05 -5.35 -19.94
CA ASP A 69 -8.73 -4.23 -20.56
C ASP A 69 -7.76 -3.32 -21.33
N PRO A 70 -7.88 -3.23 -22.67
CA PRO A 70 -6.96 -2.44 -23.49
C PRO A 70 -6.94 -0.95 -23.14
N GLU A 71 -8.08 -0.37 -22.74
CA GLU A 71 -8.18 1.05 -22.42
C GLU A 71 -7.51 1.34 -21.09
N TYR A 72 -7.76 0.51 -20.08
CA TYR A 72 -7.07 0.62 -18.80
C TYR A 72 -5.55 0.44 -18.96
N GLN A 73 -5.11 -0.52 -19.76
CA GLN A 73 -3.67 -0.73 -20.05
C GLN A 73 -3.07 0.46 -20.81
N ALA A 74 -3.78 1.03 -21.79
CA ALA A 74 -3.31 2.19 -22.54
C ALA A 74 -3.10 3.41 -21.62
N VAL A 75 -4.03 3.67 -20.69
CA VAL A 75 -3.90 4.77 -19.74
C VAL A 75 -2.81 4.48 -18.71
N SER A 76 -2.89 3.34 -18.00
CA SER A 76 -1.98 3.01 -16.89
C SER A 76 -0.50 2.90 -17.31
N ARG A 77 -0.24 2.51 -18.57
CA ARG A 77 1.12 2.44 -19.14
C ARG A 77 1.57 3.73 -19.83
N SER A 78 0.69 4.73 -19.94
CA SER A 78 1.05 6.00 -20.58
C SER A 78 1.99 6.84 -19.70
N HIS A 79 2.79 7.70 -20.34
CA HIS A 79 3.54 8.73 -19.61
C HIS A 79 2.65 9.76 -18.91
N TYR A 80 1.39 9.89 -19.34
CA TYR A 80 0.43 10.76 -18.67
C TYR A 80 0.12 10.24 -17.26
N TYR A 81 -0.17 8.95 -17.12
CA TYR A 81 -0.57 8.38 -15.85
C TYR A 81 0.55 8.42 -14.81
N SER A 82 1.77 8.05 -15.18
CA SER A 82 2.92 8.13 -14.26
C SER A 82 3.17 9.57 -13.77
N ARG A 83 3.06 10.56 -14.66
CA ARG A 83 3.14 11.99 -14.27
C ARG A 83 2.00 12.39 -13.34
N ARG A 84 0.77 11.93 -13.60
CA ARG A 84 -0.38 12.17 -12.73
C ARG A 84 -0.13 11.63 -11.32
N ILE A 85 0.39 10.41 -11.19
CA ILE A 85 0.75 9.83 -9.88
C ILE A 85 1.80 10.70 -9.16
N MET A 86 2.83 11.16 -9.88
CA MET A 86 3.83 12.07 -9.29
C MET A 86 3.20 13.37 -8.75
N PHE A 87 2.24 13.94 -9.48
CA PHE A 87 1.50 15.12 -8.99
C PHE A 87 0.63 14.81 -7.77
N LEU A 88 -0.01 13.65 -7.70
CA LEU A 88 -0.77 13.24 -6.52
C LEU A 88 0.13 13.07 -5.30
N VAL A 89 1.30 12.46 -5.46
CA VAL A 89 2.30 12.34 -4.40
C VAL A 89 2.76 13.72 -3.92
N ALA A 90 3.12 14.62 -4.86
CA ALA A 90 3.52 15.98 -4.50
C ALA A 90 2.42 16.72 -3.74
N LYS A 91 1.17 16.61 -4.19
CA LYS A 91 0.00 17.18 -3.49
C LYS A 91 -0.16 16.60 -2.09
N ALA A 92 -0.01 15.28 -1.92
CA ALA A 92 -0.11 14.63 -0.62
C ALA A 92 0.99 15.11 0.35
N ILE A 93 2.23 15.25 -0.12
CA ILE A 93 3.35 15.78 0.68
C ILE A 93 3.06 17.23 1.13
N VAL A 94 2.64 18.09 0.20
CA VAL A 94 2.31 19.48 0.51
C VAL A 94 1.16 19.57 1.52
N ASN A 95 0.12 18.75 1.37
CA ASN A 95 -0.99 18.70 2.31
C ASN A 95 -0.56 18.22 3.70
N ASP A 96 0.29 17.20 3.78
CA ASP A 96 0.84 16.70 5.05
C ASP A 96 1.74 17.75 5.74
N PHE A 97 2.49 18.54 4.97
CA PHE A 97 3.26 19.68 5.48
C PHE A 97 2.35 20.82 5.97
N ALA A 98 1.32 21.17 5.19
CA ALA A 98 0.35 22.19 5.58
C ALA A 98 -0.45 21.80 6.84
N SER A 99 -0.69 20.50 7.05
CA SER A 99 -1.43 19.99 8.21
C SER A 99 -0.67 20.11 9.54
N ASP A 100 0.66 20.27 9.49
CA ASP A 100 1.51 20.38 10.67
C ASP A 100 2.70 21.31 10.35
N PRO A 101 2.46 22.64 10.38
CA PRO A 101 3.47 23.65 10.07
C PRO A 101 4.64 23.65 11.06
N VAL A 102 4.40 23.25 12.32
CA VAL A 102 5.42 23.21 13.37
C VAL A 102 6.49 22.19 13.02
N TYR A 103 6.12 21.01 12.52
CA TYR A 103 7.08 20.02 12.03
C TYR A 103 7.94 20.58 10.89
N VAL A 104 7.34 21.30 9.94
CA VAL A 104 8.05 21.89 8.80
C VAL A 104 9.03 22.97 9.27
N GLU A 105 8.61 23.83 10.20
CA GLU A 105 9.47 24.86 10.78
C GLU A 105 10.70 24.25 11.48
N LYS A 106 10.49 23.19 12.27
CA LYS A 106 11.59 22.44 12.91
C LYS A 106 12.55 21.86 11.88
N LEU A 107 12.01 21.21 10.83
CA LEU A 107 12.83 20.65 9.76
C LEU A 107 13.65 21.73 9.04
N LEU A 108 13.04 22.86 8.67
CA LEU A 108 13.70 23.97 7.97
C LEU A 108 14.75 24.68 8.83
N SER A 109 14.58 24.69 10.15
CA SER A 109 15.55 25.25 11.10
C SER A 109 16.65 24.26 11.50
N GLY A 110 16.68 23.05 10.93
CA GLY A 110 17.68 22.03 11.23
C GLY A 110 17.51 21.38 12.60
N GLN A 111 16.35 21.53 13.24
CA GLN A 111 16.04 20.85 14.49
C GLN A 111 15.72 19.38 14.22
N ALA A 112 15.99 18.52 15.21
CA ALA A 112 15.62 17.12 15.13
C ALA A 112 14.09 16.97 15.06
N VAL A 113 13.63 16.20 14.07
CA VAL A 113 12.24 15.79 13.91
C VAL A 113 12.17 14.27 13.84
N SER A 114 11.09 13.70 14.37
CA SER A 114 10.79 12.27 14.23
C SER A 114 10.43 11.95 12.78
N SER A 115 10.77 10.76 12.30
CA SER A 115 10.27 10.34 10.98
C SER A 115 8.76 10.11 11.04
N ARG A 116 8.02 10.57 10.02
CA ARG A 116 6.59 10.25 9.85
C ARG A 116 6.36 8.84 9.32
N VAL A 117 7.37 8.29 8.61
CA VAL A 117 7.36 6.96 8.01
C VAL A 117 8.60 6.21 8.48
N VAL A 118 8.42 5.07 9.10
CA VAL A 118 9.54 4.22 9.55
C VAL A 118 9.47 2.89 8.84
N GLU A 119 10.56 2.50 8.19
CA GLU A 119 10.71 1.15 7.65
C GLU A 119 11.32 0.24 8.70
N LEU A 120 10.69 -0.91 8.97
CA LEU A 120 11.11 -1.89 9.95
C LEU A 120 11.38 -3.23 9.28
N HIS A 121 12.52 -3.84 9.61
CA HIS A 121 12.90 -5.16 9.12
C HIS A 121 12.65 -6.19 10.21
N ALA A 122 11.44 -6.74 10.21
CA ALA A 122 10.98 -7.65 11.26
C ALA A 122 11.55 -9.07 11.16
N THR A 123 12.59 -9.29 10.36
CA THR A 123 13.27 -10.58 10.22
C THR A 123 14.78 -10.41 10.36
N LYS A 124 15.52 -11.52 10.32
CA LYS A 124 16.98 -11.51 10.25
C LYS A 124 17.50 -11.28 8.82
N GLY A 125 16.69 -10.67 7.96
CA GLY A 125 16.94 -10.55 6.52
C GLY A 125 16.75 -11.84 5.73
N THR A 126 16.27 -12.91 6.37
CA THR A 126 16.02 -14.19 5.70
C THR A 126 14.92 -14.06 4.65
N CYS A 127 15.13 -14.70 3.50
CA CYS A 127 14.17 -14.76 2.40
C CYS A 127 14.08 -16.19 1.86
N ASN A 128 12.89 -16.58 1.45
CA ASN A 128 12.65 -17.84 0.72
C ASN A 128 12.85 -17.68 -0.80
N TYR A 129 13.32 -16.51 -1.25
CA TYR A 129 13.62 -16.20 -2.64
C TYR A 129 15.07 -15.74 -2.81
N GLN A 130 15.61 -15.88 -4.02
CA GLN A 130 17.01 -15.54 -4.35
C GLN A 130 17.06 -14.58 -5.55
N CYS A 131 16.38 -13.44 -5.44
CA CYS A 131 16.31 -12.42 -6.48
C CYS A 131 17.70 -12.05 -7.01
N GLU A 132 17.86 -11.96 -8.33
CA GLU A 132 19.15 -11.62 -8.96
C GLU A 132 19.67 -10.25 -8.48
N MET A 133 18.75 -9.33 -8.26
CA MET A 133 18.97 -7.94 -7.86
C MET A 133 18.80 -7.68 -6.35
N CYS A 134 18.93 -8.71 -5.50
CA CYS A 134 18.73 -8.53 -4.06
C CYS A 134 19.75 -7.56 -3.45
N LEU A 135 19.28 -6.50 -2.80
CA LEU A 135 20.14 -5.52 -2.10
C LEU A 135 20.66 -6.05 -0.76
N TRP A 136 20.04 -7.11 -0.22
CA TRP A 136 20.31 -7.65 1.12
C TRP A 136 21.16 -8.93 1.09
N SER A 137 21.54 -9.40 -0.09
CA SER A 137 22.32 -10.64 -0.24
C SER A 137 23.22 -10.56 -1.46
N ASP A 138 24.51 -10.83 -1.28
CA ASP A 138 25.49 -10.95 -2.38
C ASP A 138 25.42 -12.30 -3.11
N LYS A 139 24.58 -13.22 -2.62
CA LYS A 139 24.42 -14.61 -3.08
C LYS A 139 25.65 -15.52 -2.87
N HIS A 140 26.65 -15.03 -2.16
CA HIS A 140 27.89 -15.74 -1.85
C HIS A 140 28.13 -15.75 -0.33
N ASP A 141 28.83 -14.75 0.20
CA ASP A 141 29.30 -14.75 1.60
C ASP A 141 28.30 -14.04 2.53
N MET A 142 27.68 -12.97 2.04
CA MET A 142 26.52 -12.32 2.65
C MET A 142 25.22 -12.95 2.16
N THR A 143 25.02 -14.23 2.45
CA THR A 143 23.67 -14.81 2.41
C THR A 143 23.27 -15.28 3.79
N TYR A 144 22.05 -14.95 4.20
CA TYR A 144 21.52 -15.35 5.51
C TYR A 144 21.54 -16.87 5.72
N LYS A 145 21.47 -17.62 4.61
CA LYS A 145 21.64 -19.08 4.56
C LYS A 145 23.08 -19.51 4.88
N THR A 146 24.09 -18.87 4.32
CA THR A 146 25.51 -19.15 4.64
C THR A 146 25.89 -18.72 6.05
N GLN A 147 25.23 -17.69 6.58
CA GLN A 147 25.39 -17.21 7.97
C GLN A 147 24.53 -17.97 9.01
N LYS A 148 23.79 -19.02 8.61
CA LYS A 148 22.88 -19.80 9.48
C LYS A 148 21.90 -18.94 10.30
N MET A 149 21.42 -17.84 9.72
CA MET A 149 20.47 -16.95 10.38
C MET A 149 19.00 -17.39 10.20
N GLU A 150 18.79 -18.67 9.88
CA GLU A 150 17.47 -19.29 9.73
C GLU A 150 16.74 -19.30 11.10
N GLY A 151 15.62 -18.58 11.22
CA GLY A 151 14.79 -18.58 12.43
C GLY A 151 14.18 -17.21 12.79
N ASN A 152 13.52 -17.15 13.96
CA ASN A 152 12.83 -15.95 14.50
C ASN A 152 13.75 -14.71 14.51
N GLY A 153 13.14 -13.51 14.49
CA GLY A 153 13.82 -12.22 14.44
C GLY A 153 14.92 -12.03 15.52
N LEU A 154 15.76 -11.00 15.36
CA LEU A 154 16.73 -10.61 16.40
C LEU A 154 16.04 -10.13 17.70
N MET A 155 14.78 -9.75 17.59
CA MET A 155 13.95 -9.20 18.65
C MET A 155 12.75 -10.10 18.86
N HIS A 156 12.32 -10.24 20.13
CA HIS A 156 11.11 -10.96 20.47
C HIS A 156 9.86 -10.09 20.20
N LEU A 157 8.68 -10.71 20.17
CA LEU A 157 7.40 -10.01 19.97
C LEU A 157 7.25 -8.77 20.87
N GLU A 158 7.54 -8.89 22.17
CA GLU A 158 7.39 -7.77 23.11
C GLU A 158 8.36 -6.62 22.85
N ASP A 159 9.56 -6.92 22.33
CA ASP A 159 10.49 -5.88 21.92
C ASP A 159 9.95 -5.10 20.70
N TRP A 160 9.31 -5.79 19.75
CA TRP A 160 8.66 -5.15 18.60
C TRP A 160 7.47 -4.29 19.02
N LYS A 161 6.62 -4.79 19.92
CA LYS A 161 5.49 -4.00 20.46
C LYS A 161 5.99 -2.72 21.15
N ARG A 162 7.07 -2.82 21.92
CA ARG A 162 7.72 -1.64 22.52
C ARG A 162 8.21 -0.67 21.44
N VAL A 163 8.97 -1.13 20.44
CA VAL A 163 9.45 -0.27 19.34
C VAL A 163 8.30 0.45 18.65
N LEU A 164 7.23 -0.26 18.28
CA LEU A 164 6.06 0.31 17.63
C LEU A 164 5.38 1.39 18.51
N THR A 165 5.30 1.13 19.81
CA THR A 165 4.72 2.08 20.79
C THR A 165 5.59 3.34 20.91
N ASP A 166 6.91 3.16 21.02
CA ASP A 166 7.86 4.27 21.14
C ASP A 166 7.85 5.15 19.90
N ILE A 167 7.94 4.57 18.70
CA ILE A 167 7.92 5.35 17.45
C ILE A 167 6.56 6.03 17.22
N LYS A 168 5.46 5.43 17.66
CA LYS A 168 4.13 6.06 17.63
C LYS A 168 4.08 7.26 18.56
N ALA A 169 4.59 7.14 19.79
CA ALA A 169 4.68 8.25 20.74
C ALA A 169 5.57 9.39 20.23
N MET A 170 6.60 9.07 19.43
CA MET A 170 7.43 10.07 18.75
C MET A 170 6.73 10.77 17.59
N GLY A 171 5.58 10.29 17.10
CA GLY A 171 4.82 10.90 16.02
C GLY A 171 4.87 10.16 14.68
N THR A 172 5.40 8.93 14.65
CA THR A 172 5.31 8.08 13.44
C THR A 172 3.84 7.82 13.09
N LYS A 173 3.51 7.98 11.81
CA LYS A 173 2.17 7.74 11.27
C LYS A 173 2.08 6.44 10.49
N VAL A 174 3.18 6.09 9.80
CA VAL A 174 3.24 4.92 8.90
C VAL A 174 4.42 4.03 9.27
N VAL A 175 4.18 2.74 9.34
CA VAL A 175 5.23 1.72 9.41
C VAL A 175 5.24 0.92 8.12
N VAL A 176 6.40 0.84 7.48
CA VAL A 176 6.62 -0.04 6.33
C VAL A 176 7.31 -1.29 6.86
N PHE A 177 6.58 -2.40 6.92
CA PHE A 177 7.18 -3.70 7.17
C PHE A 177 7.81 -4.17 5.89
N SER A 178 9.12 -4.10 5.84
CA SER A 178 9.90 -4.77 4.81
C SER A 178 10.73 -5.86 5.47
N GLY A 179 11.29 -6.75 4.66
CA GLY A 179 11.91 -7.93 5.23
C GLY A 179 13.42 -7.89 5.32
N GLY A 180 14.13 -6.88 4.80
CA GLY A 180 15.56 -7.07 4.48
C GLY A 180 15.83 -8.44 3.81
N GLY A 181 14.82 -9.00 3.14
CA GLY A 181 14.39 -10.41 3.25
C GLY A 181 12.86 -10.56 3.06
N GLU A 182 12.23 -11.67 3.49
CA GLU A 182 10.76 -11.92 3.40
C GLU A 182 10.11 -11.87 4.78
N VAL A 183 9.29 -10.86 5.03
CA VAL A 183 8.70 -10.60 6.35
C VAL A 183 7.69 -11.65 6.79
N LEU A 184 6.99 -12.30 5.85
CA LEU A 184 6.06 -13.39 6.14
C LEU A 184 6.73 -14.67 6.66
N LEU A 185 8.06 -14.71 6.77
CA LEU A 185 8.80 -15.79 7.44
C LEU A 185 8.91 -15.59 8.96
N ASN A 186 8.66 -14.39 9.48
CA ASN A 186 8.63 -14.20 10.93
C ASN A 186 7.30 -14.73 11.50
N ALA A 187 7.40 -15.71 12.38
CA ALA A 187 6.25 -16.33 13.04
C ALA A 187 5.39 -15.33 13.84
N ASP A 188 6.02 -14.30 14.41
CA ASP A 188 5.36 -13.28 15.23
C ASP A 188 4.80 -12.12 14.36
N PHE A 189 4.98 -12.15 13.03
CA PHE A 189 4.69 -11.00 12.17
C PHE A 189 3.26 -10.50 12.29
N PHE A 190 2.28 -11.39 12.30
CA PHE A 190 0.87 -10.98 12.38
C PHE A 190 0.52 -10.36 13.74
N ASP A 191 1.13 -10.82 14.83
CA ASP A 191 0.96 -10.19 16.14
C ASP A 191 1.60 -8.79 16.18
N ILE A 192 2.75 -8.63 15.53
CA ILE A 192 3.42 -7.32 15.35
C ILE A 192 2.54 -6.38 14.51
N LEU A 193 1.99 -6.89 13.40
CA LEU A 193 1.11 -6.15 12.50
C LEU A 193 -0.17 -5.70 13.21
N ASN A 194 -0.82 -6.61 13.94
CA ASN A 194 -2.03 -6.34 14.70
C ASN A 194 -1.78 -5.27 15.78
N HIS A 195 -0.69 -5.38 16.53
CA HIS A 195 -0.33 -4.34 17.52
C HIS A 195 -0.14 -2.97 16.87
N ALA A 196 0.49 -2.90 15.69
CA ALA A 196 0.64 -1.64 14.97
C ALA A 196 -0.72 -1.02 14.61
N HIS A 197 -1.69 -1.82 14.16
CA HIS A 197 -3.05 -1.35 13.87
C HIS A 197 -3.79 -0.91 15.12
N GLU A 198 -3.71 -1.68 16.21
CA GLU A 198 -4.35 -1.38 17.49
C GLU A 198 -3.92 -0.02 18.05
N ILE A 199 -2.64 0.34 17.93
CA ILE A 199 -2.12 1.64 18.36
C ILE A 199 -2.29 2.76 17.31
N GLY A 200 -2.98 2.47 16.20
CA GLY A 200 -3.33 3.44 15.16
C GLY A 200 -2.17 3.86 14.26
N LEU A 201 -1.23 2.95 13.97
CA LEU A 201 -0.28 3.11 12.88
C LEU A 201 -0.89 2.58 11.58
N ARG A 202 -0.69 3.32 10.48
CA ARG A 202 -0.95 2.77 9.14
C ARG A 202 0.23 1.88 8.76
N THR A 203 -0.04 0.71 8.19
CA THR A 203 1.01 -0.23 7.81
C THR A 203 1.12 -0.39 6.30
N GLN A 204 2.31 -0.65 5.82
CA GLN A 204 2.58 -1.10 4.46
C GLN A 204 3.44 -2.35 4.51
N LEU A 205 3.30 -3.22 3.52
CA LEU A 205 3.96 -4.51 3.47
C LEU A 205 4.76 -4.65 2.17
N TYR A 206 6.06 -4.90 2.30
CA TYR A 206 6.88 -5.38 1.19
C TYR A 206 7.06 -6.90 1.33
N THR A 207 6.52 -7.64 0.39
CA THR A 207 6.58 -9.11 0.34
C THR A 207 6.81 -9.59 -1.10
N SER A 208 7.46 -10.74 -1.25
CA SER A 208 7.53 -11.48 -2.52
C SER A 208 6.18 -12.03 -2.97
N GLY A 209 5.19 -12.07 -2.07
CA GLY A 209 3.87 -12.62 -2.32
C GLY A 209 3.81 -14.16 -2.32
N TYR A 210 4.95 -14.85 -2.26
CA TYR A 210 5.02 -16.31 -2.37
C TYR A 210 4.24 -17.03 -1.27
N ASN A 211 4.28 -16.48 -0.04
CA ASN A 211 3.63 -17.06 1.13
C ASN A 211 2.18 -16.61 1.33
N LEU A 212 1.64 -15.70 0.51
CA LEU A 212 0.27 -15.20 0.66
C LEU A 212 -0.77 -16.33 0.57
N LYS A 213 -0.55 -17.32 -0.30
CA LYS A 213 -1.43 -18.48 -0.46
C LYS A 213 -1.50 -19.39 0.79
N ASN A 214 -0.53 -19.28 1.70
CA ASN A 214 -0.44 -20.10 2.91
C ASN A 214 -1.00 -19.38 4.14
N LEU A 215 -1.49 -18.14 3.99
CA LEU A 215 -2.07 -17.37 5.08
C LEU A 215 -3.43 -17.94 5.47
N LYS A 216 -3.65 -18.03 6.77
CA LYS A 216 -4.95 -18.42 7.34
C LYS A 216 -5.96 -17.27 7.23
N PRO A 217 -7.27 -17.54 7.23
CA PRO A 217 -8.30 -16.50 7.16
C PRO A 217 -8.12 -15.35 8.17
N GLU A 218 -7.69 -15.65 9.39
CA GLU A 218 -7.45 -14.67 10.45
C GLU A 218 -6.18 -13.80 10.26
N GLN A 219 -5.35 -14.15 9.26
CA GLN A 219 -4.14 -13.42 8.89
C GLN A 219 -4.36 -12.50 7.68
N TRP A 220 -5.58 -12.51 7.12
CA TRP A 220 -6.02 -11.60 6.06
C TRP A 220 -6.73 -10.38 6.65
#